data_AF-A0A847KL92-F1
#
_entry.id   AF-A0A847KL92-F1
#
_cell.length_a   1.000
_cell.length_b   1.000
_cell.length_c   1.000
_cell.angle_alpha   90.00
_cell.angle_beta   90.00
_cell.angle_gamma   90.00
#
_symmetry.space_group_name_H-M   'P 1'
#
loop_
_entity.id
_entity.type
_entity.pdbx_description
1 polymer ?
#
loop_
_entity_poly.entity_id
_entity_poly.type
_entity_poly.pdbx_seq_one_letter_code
_entity_poly.pdbx_strand_id
1 'polypeptide(L)'
;MTTIPGYEVMGPAGFGAAGAVLAVRDERGEPWVATIVPEDERIERIRRLAELRHAHLPEIHQMVKLTGGRVAVVMELVVGPALATLVNSRSSLGAGEVVTVWRAAADALAALHGRGLVHGDVSPANILIGPGGRPVLIDVIGHGGAERGHTGYVPPELDDGPATAPADVWSLGRTLAWASGDDPAVLSAVGSALADDPRDRPTARDFATWAFLLGRGAPVELPSAPTLAGAQLRAASAPTVLAPHRRVTTRVVAVAGVAVLVAAAVMALASPVAGARDASAPPTPRGLEGWSTLTEASAAEVVGQLLERRDQALADRDAAALDGVYVTGVADRTRDEDLIREMVATDLVFEGYGTAIEQLSAVARSRGTFTARLEVRQLAHRRILGGEIVEIPAQRAHCVDVDLTEDGPGWRIAEVRTCRTP
;
A
#
# COMPACT_ATOMS: atom_id res chain seq x y z
N MET A 1 -41.15 16.19 5.81
CA MET A 1 -40.04 16.39 6.75
C MET A 1 -39.74 15.04 7.37
N THR A 2 -38.49 14.59 7.37
CA THR A 2 -38.15 13.27 7.91
C THR A 2 -38.18 13.32 9.43
N THR A 3 -39.04 12.54 10.06
CA THR A 3 -39.14 12.42 11.52
C THR A 3 -38.32 11.24 12.01
N ILE A 4 -37.51 11.45 13.04
CA ILE A 4 -36.70 10.41 13.70
C ILE A 4 -37.19 10.31 15.15
N PRO A 5 -37.85 9.21 15.56
CA PRO A 5 -38.34 9.05 16.93
C PRO A 5 -37.26 9.29 17.99
N GLY A 6 -37.55 10.13 18.98
CA GLY A 6 -36.60 10.51 20.05
C GLY A 6 -35.61 11.63 19.69
N TYR A 7 -35.68 12.18 18.47
CA TYR A 7 -34.77 13.22 18.01
C TYR A 7 -35.48 14.38 17.30
N GLU A 8 -35.07 15.61 17.63
CA GLU A 8 -35.41 16.81 16.89
C GLU A 8 -34.46 16.99 15.70
N VAL A 9 -34.99 17.05 14.48
CA VAL A 9 -34.17 17.25 13.27
C VAL A 9 -33.96 18.75 13.02
N MET A 10 -32.70 19.19 13.08
CA MET A 10 -32.32 20.60 12.95
C MET A 10 -32.11 21.04 11.50
N GLY A 11 -31.73 20.10 10.61
CA GLY A 11 -31.43 20.37 9.20
C GLY A 11 -30.27 19.53 8.68
N PRO A 12 -29.80 19.78 7.44
CA PRO A 12 -28.63 19.10 6.89
C PRO A 12 -27.35 19.55 7.61
N ALA A 13 -26.52 18.59 8.03
CA ALA A 13 -25.16 18.80 8.53
C ALA A 13 -24.11 18.62 7.43
N GLY A 14 -24.40 17.77 6.44
CA GLY A 14 -23.49 17.46 5.34
C GLY A 14 -24.03 16.35 4.44
N PHE A 15 -23.16 15.82 3.58
CA PHE A 15 -23.42 14.68 2.71
C PHE A 15 -22.26 13.69 2.84
N GLY A 16 -22.57 12.42 3.08
CA GLY A 16 -21.62 11.31 3.03
C GLY A 16 -22.01 10.31 1.93
N ALA A 17 -21.27 9.23 1.81
CA ALA A 17 -21.52 8.19 0.81
C ALA A 17 -22.88 7.48 0.99
N ALA A 18 -23.41 7.44 2.20
CA ALA A 18 -24.76 6.95 2.47
C ALA A 18 -25.88 7.99 2.23
N GLY A 19 -25.54 9.19 1.74
CA GLY A 19 -26.48 10.27 1.44
C GLY A 19 -26.42 11.43 2.43
N ALA A 20 -27.54 12.14 2.58
CA ALA A 20 -27.61 13.32 3.44
C ALA A 20 -27.41 12.95 4.93
N VAL A 21 -26.54 13.69 5.59
CA VAL A 21 -26.29 13.63 7.04
C VAL A 21 -27.06 14.76 7.69
N LEU A 22 -27.91 14.44 8.65
CA LEU A 22 -28.79 15.39 9.34
C LEU A 22 -28.24 15.74 10.72
N ALA A 23 -28.21 17.02 11.07
CA ALA A 23 -28.00 17.45 12.45
C ALA A 23 -29.28 17.18 13.25
N VAL A 24 -29.15 16.51 14.39
CA VAL A 24 -30.28 16.19 15.26
C VAL A 24 -29.93 16.46 16.73
N ARG A 25 -30.95 16.60 17.57
CA ARG A 25 -30.80 16.69 19.03
C ARG A 25 -31.65 15.63 19.71
N ASP A 26 -31.13 15.03 20.78
CA ASP A 26 -31.92 14.13 21.61
C ASP A 26 -32.88 14.90 22.54
N GLU A 27 -33.67 14.18 23.34
CA GLU A 27 -34.62 14.77 24.31
C GLU A 27 -33.96 15.64 25.39
N ARG A 28 -32.64 15.50 25.59
CA ARG A 28 -31.85 16.29 26.56
C ARG A 28 -31.21 17.52 25.89
N GLY A 29 -31.35 17.65 24.57
CA GLY A 29 -30.74 18.71 23.77
C GLY A 29 -29.29 18.43 23.35
N GLU A 30 -28.78 17.21 23.57
CA GLU A 30 -27.42 16.82 23.17
C GLU A 30 -27.35 16.73 21.63
N PRO A 31 -26.31 17.30 20.97
CA PRO A 31 -26.20 17.30 19.53
C PRO A 31 -25.64 15.97 18.98
N TRP A 32 -26.27 15.49 17.91
CA TRP A 32 -25.88 14.28 17.19
C TRP A 32 -25.98 14.48 15.67
N VAL A 33 -25.48 13.50 14.91
CA VAL A 33 -25.77 13.39 13.47
C VAL A 33 -26.51 12.10 13.16
N ALA A 34 -27.42 12.15 12.20
CA ALA A 34 -28.18 11.01 11.76
C ALA A 34 -28.07 10.82 10.24
N THR A 35 -27.78 9.58 9.84
CA THR A 35 -27.80 9.17 8.43
C THR A 35 -28.89 8.13 8.23
N ILE A 36 -29.66 8.27 7.16
CA ILE A 36 -30.79 7.38 6.88
C ILE A 36 -30.40 6.41 5.78
N VAL A 37 -30.44 5.12 6.11
CA VAL A 37 -30.09 4.03 5.18
C VAL A 37 -31.29 3.11 4.96
N PRO A 38 -31.35 2.38 3.84
CA PRO A 38 -32.31 1.28 3.68
C PRO A 38 -32.11 0.20 4.75
N GLU A 39 -33.19 -0.47 5.15
CA GLU A 39 -33.13 -1.65 6.01
C GLU A 39 -32.82 -2.89 5.15
N ASP A 40 -31.58 -2.99 4.70
CA ASP A 40 -31.06 -4.08 3.87
C ASP A 40 -29.92 -4.84 4.56
N GLU A 41 -29.20 -5.67 3.81
CA GLU A 41 -28.05 -6.45 4.29
C GLU A 41 -26.93 -5.62 4.93
N ARG A 42 -26.85 -4.31 4.64
CA ARG A 42 -25.86 -3.39 5.24
C ARG A 42 -26.12 -3.13 6.72
N ILE A 43 -27.36 -3.32 7.20
CA ILE A 43 -27.70 -3.12 8.62
C ILE A 43 -26.87 -4.03 9.53
N GLU A 44 -26.58 -5.26 9.11
CA GLU A 44 -25.77 -6.18 9.92
C GLU A 44 -24.31 -5.71 10.02
N ARG A 45 -23.78 -5.12 8.95
CA ARG A 45 -22.47 -4.43 8.98
C ARG A 45 -22.49 -3.26 9.96
N ILE A 46 -23.56 -2.47 9.96
CA ILE A 46 -23.72 -1.30 10.86
C ILE A 46 -23.86 -1.74 12.32
N ARG A 47 -24.52 -2.88 12.61
CA ARG A 47 -24.58 -3.45 13.97
C ARG A 47 -23.19 -3.82 14.50
N ARG A 48 -22.38 -4.51 13.70
CA ARG A 48 -20.98 -4.82 14.08
C ARG A 48 -20.14 -3.56 14.32
N LEU A 49 -20.40 -2.50 13.54
CA LEU A 49 -19.77 -1.20 13.73
C LEU A 49 -20.22 -0.52 15.03
N ALA A 50 -21.50 -0.65 15.42
CA ALA A 50 -22.03 -0.06 16.64
C ALA A 50 -21.44 -0.68 17.92
N GLU A 51 -20.91 -1.89 17.85
CA GLU A 51 -20.19 -2.55 18.95
C GLU A 51 -18.74 -2.05 19.09
N LEU A 52 -18.25 -1.22 18.16
CA LEU A 52 -16.89 -0.71 18.18
C LEU A 52 -16.85 0.68 18.85
N ARG A 53 -16.07 0.79 19.92
CA ARG A 53 -15.73 2.05 20.57
C ARG A 53 -14.25 2.35 20.35
N HIS A 54 -13.95 3.49 19.73
CA HIS A 54 -12.57 3.88 19.42
C HIS A 54 -12.45 5.40 19.40
N ALA A 55 -11.36 5.95 19.95
CA ALA A 55 -11.18 7.41 20.09
C ALA A 55 -11.12 8.18 18.77
N HIS A 56 -10.86 7.47 17.67
CA HIS A 56 -10.69 8.02 16.32
C HIS A 56 -11.79 7.57 15.35
N LEU A 57 -12.92 7.07 15.87
CA LEU A 57 -14.12 6.73 15.11
C LEU A 57 -15.36 7.34 15.81
N PRO A 58 -16.37 7.83 15.07
CA PRO A 58 -17.64 8.25 15.67
C PRO A 58 -18.34 7.07 16.35
N GLU A 59 -18.78 7.28 17.59
CA GLU A 59 -19.62 6.28 18.27
C GLU A 59 -21.03 6.26 17.65
N ILE A 60 -21.54 5.08 17.30
CA ILE A 60 -22.95 4.90 16.95
C ILE A 60 -23.73 4.87 18.26
N HIS A 61 -24.53 5.90 18.49
CA HIS A 61 -25.36 6.03 19.67
C HIS A 61 -26.61 5.15 19.58
N GLN A 62 -27.30 5.18 18.43
CA GLN A 62 -28.55 4.45 18.27
C GLN A 62 -28.88 4.14 16.80
N MET A 63 -29.57 3.03 16.59
CA MET A 63 -30.24 2.71 15.31
C MET A 63 -31.75 2.77 15.50
N VAL A 64 -32.42 3.68 14.80
CA VAL A 64 -33.86 3.93 14.94
C VAL A 64 -34.57 3.48 13.68
N LYS A 65 -35.49 2.52 13.80
CA LYS A 65 -36.31 2.08 12.66
C LYS A 65 -37.27 3.18 12.24
N LEU A 66 -37.34 3.42 10.93
CA LEU A 66 -38.24 4.38 10.30
C LEU A 66 -39.26 3.66 9.42
N THR A 67 -40.29 4.39 8.99
CA THR A 67 -41.27 3.88 8.03
C THR A 67 -40.64 3.68 6.64
N GLY A 68 -41.15 2.67 5.92
CA GLY A 68 -40.73 2.36 4.55
C GLY A 68 -39.41 1.59 4.46
N GLY A 69 -39.11 0.72 5.44
CA GLY A 69 -37.91 -0.13 5.41
C GLY A 69 -36.62 0.67 5.44
N ARG A 70 -36.52 1.65 6.35
CA ARG A 70 -35.35 2.52 6.52
C ARG A 70 -34.93 2.56 7.97
N VAL A 71 -33.66 2.84 8.21
CA VAL A 71 -33.09 2.98 9.56
C VAL A 71 -32.33 4.30 9.62
N ALA A 72 -32.60 5.11 10.64
CA ALA A 72 -31.74 6.21 11.01
C ALA A 72 -30.61 5.69 11.92
N VAL A 73 -29.37 5.88 11.49
CA VAL A 73 -28.18 5.61 12.29
C VAL A 73 -27.74 6.93 12.91
N VAL A 74 -27.93 7.05 14.22
CA VAL A 74 -27.55 8.22 15.01
C VAL A 74 -26.17 7.97 15.60
N MET A 75 -25.25 8.92 15.37
CA MET A 75 -23.85 8.83 15.78
C MET A 75 -23.32 10.15 16.33
N GLU A 76 -22.17 10.09 16.99
CA GLU A 76 -21.43 11.24 17.51
C GLU A 76 -21.30 12.35 16.46
N LEU A 77 -21.67 13.58 16.84
CA LEU A 77 -21.32 14.76 16.06
C LEU A 77 -19.86 15.12 16.33
N VAL A 78 -19.00 14.83 15.35
CA VAL A 78 -17.60 15.25 15.39
C VAL A 78 -17.49 16.69 14.88
N VAL A 79 -17.13 17.62 15.76
CA VAL A 79 -17.01 19.05 15.42
C VAL A 79 -15.58 19.36 14.98
N GLY A 80 -15.39 19.76 13.72
CA GLY A 80 -14.09 20.17 13.21
C GLY A 80 -14.04 20.25 11.68
N PRO A 81 -13.04 20.93 11.09
CA PRO A 81 -12.85 20.89 9.64
C PRO A 81 -12.36 19.52 9.18
N ALA A 82 -12.68 19.17 7.95
CA ALA A 82 -12.03 18.05 7.27
C ALA A 82 -10.55 18.35 7.02
N LEU A 83 -9.72 17.31 7.02
CA LEU A 83 -8.30 17.39 6.68
C LEU A 83 -8.10 18.02 5.29
N ALA A 84 -9.00 17.72 4.35
CA ALA A 84 -9.07 18.38 3.04
C ALA A 84 -9.10 19.92 3.16
N THR A 85 -10.02 20.44 3.99
CA THR A 85 -10.19 21.88 4.21
C THR A 85 -8.98 22.48 4.92
N LEU A 86 -8.44 21.75 5.90
CA LEU A 86 -7.27 22.19 6.67
C LEU A 86 -6.04 22.35 5.79
N VAL A 87 -5.65 21.30 5.05
CA VAL A 87 -4.47 21.32 4.17
C VAL A 87 -4.63 22.36 3.06
N ASN A 88 -5.80 22.46 2.43
CA ASN A 88 -6.08 23.49 1.42
C ASN A 88 -5.97 24.94 1.97
N SER A 89 -6.06 25.12 3.29
CA SER A 89 -5.86 26.42 3.94
C SER A 89 -4.40 26.73 4.29
N ARG A 90 -3.54 25.71 4.41
CA ARG A 90 -2.14 25.80 4.89
C ARG A 90 -1.10 25.29 3.88
N SER A 91 -1.53 24.82 2.71
CA SER A 91 -0.76 24.06 1.70
C SER A 91 -0.38 22.64 2.10
N SER A 92 0.20 22.43 3.29
CA SER A 92 0.57 21.10 3.81
C SER A 92 0.59 21.06 5.35
N LEU A 93 0.70 19.86 5.91
CA LEU A 93 0.97 19.62 7.32
C LEU A 93 2.48 19.43 7.56
N GLY A 94 2.96 19.80 8.75
CA GLY A 94 4.30 19.43 9.19
C GLY A 94 4.39 17.94 9.53
N ALA A 95 5.58 17.34 9.46
CA ALA A 95 5.80 15.90 9.71
C ALA A 95 5.19 15.41 11.03
N GLY A 96 5.30 16.17 12.12
CA GLY A 96 4.69 15.81 13.40
C GLY A 96 3.15 15.80 13.37
N GLU A 97 2.52 16.72 12.62
CA GLU A 97 1.06 16.72 12.44
C GLU A 97 0.62 15.54 11.57
N VAL A 98 1.41 15.20 10.54
CA VAL A 98 1.20 14.02 9.71
C VAL A 98 1.28 12.75 10.56
N VAL A 99 2.25 12.62 11.46
CA VAL A 99 2.35 11.49 12.41
C VAL A 99 1.07 11.37 13.25
N THR A 100 0.54 12.49 13.74
CA THR A 100 -0.70 12.51 14.53
C THR A 100 -1.90 12.01 13.72
N VAL A 101 -2.07 12.49 12.48
CA VAL A 101 -3.13 12.04 11.57
C VAL A 101 -2.96 10.57 11.19
N TRP A 102 -1.74 10.18 10.82
CA TRP A 102 -1.39 8.82 10.43
C TRP A 102 -1.78 7.84 11.52
N ARG A 103 -1.27 8.02 12.74
CA ARG A 103 -1.53 7.10 13.85
C ARG A 103 -3.00 6.96 14.14
N ALA A 104 -3.69 8.09 14.28
CA ALA A 104 -5.12 8.11 14.58
C ALA A 104 -5.94 7.34 13.54
N ALA A 105 -5.69 7.59 12.25
CA ALA A 105 -6.41 6.95 11.16
C ALA A 105 -6.04 5.46 11.02
N ALA A 106 -4.75 5.12 11.12
CA ALA A 106 -4.29 3.74 11.02
C ALA A 106 -4.78 2.88 12.20
N ASP A 107 -4.78 3.41 13.43
CA ASP A 107 -5.35 2.74 14.60
C ASP A 107 -6.87 2.53 14.44
N ALA A 108 -7.60 3.53 13.92
CA ALA A 108 -9.02 3.41 13.61
C ALA A 108 -9.30 2.31 12.58
N LEU A 109 -8.51 2.26 11.49
CA LEU A 109 -8.59 1.21 10.49
C LEU A 109 -8.26 -0.17 11.08
N ALA A 110 -7.22 -0.27 11.91
CA ALA A 110 -6.87 -1.52 12.58
C ALA A 110 -8.03 -2.04 13.45
N ALA A 111 -8.74 -1.14 14.13
CA ALA A 111 -9.91 -1.47 14.94
C ALA A 111 -11.10 -1.97 14.09
N LEU A 112 -11.34 -1.37 12.91
CA LEU A 112 -12.33 -1.83 11.94
C LEU A 112 -11.96 -3.20 11.37
N HIS A 113 -10.72 -3.33 10.87
CA HIS A 113 -10.21 -4.55 10.23
C HIS A 113 -10.23 -5.73 11.19
N GLY A 114 -9.92 -5.50 12.48
CA GLY A 114 -10.02 -6.53 13.53
C GLY A 114 -11.42 -7.09 13.75
N ARG A 115 -12.47 -6.41 13.28
CA ARG A 115 -13.88 -6.86 13.27
C ARG A 115 -14.36 -7.32 11.89
N GLY A 116 -13.46 -7.47 10.92
CA GLY A 116 -13.81 -7.80 9.53
C GLY A 116 -14.59 -6.69 8.83
N LEU A 117 -14.45 -5.43 9.28
CA LEU A 117 -15.04 -4.26 8.65
C LEU A 117 -13.96 -3.54 7.84
N VAL A 118 -14.30 -3.09 6.64
CA VAL A 118 -13.45 -2.26 5.77
C VAL A 118 -14.11 -0.88 5.64
N HIS A 119 -13.32 0.19 5.66
CA HIS A 119 -13.80 1.55 5.52
C HIS A 119 -14.31 1.83 4.10
N GLY A 120 -13.45 1.60 3.09
CA GLY A 120 -13.78 1.62 1.67
C GLY A 120 -13.67 2.97 0.98
N ASP A 121 -13.61 4.07 1.74
CA ASP A 121 -13.43 5.43 1.20
C ASP A 121 -12.55 6.30 2.12
N VAL A 122 -11.35 5.82 2.44
CA VAL A 122 -10.42 6.65 3.21
C VAL A 122 -9.93 7.79 2.32
N SER A 123 -10.17 9.03 2.74
CA SER A 123 -9.78 10.22 2.00
C SER A 123 -9.61 11.42 2.94
N PRO A 124 -8.97 12.53 2.51
CA PRO A 124 -8.87 13.72 3.33
C PRO A 124 -10.23 14.35 3.69
N ALA A 125 -11.29 14.08 2.93
CA ALA A 125 -12.64 14.55 3.25
C ALA A 125 -13.26 13.80 4.44
N ASN A 126 -12.85 12.54 4.63
CA ASN A 126 -13.38 11.64 5.66
C ASN A 126 -12.54 11.62 6.95
N ILE A 127 -11.56 12.51 7.10
CA ILE A 127 -10.82 12.70 8.35
C ILE A 127 -11.15 14.09 8.88
N LEU A 128 -11.90 14.17 9.97
CA LEU A 128 -12.17 15.44 10.66
C LEU A 128 -11.12 15.70 11.73
N ILE A 129 -10.73 16.96 11.88
CA ILE A 129 -9.82 17.41 12.94
C ILE A 129 -10.64 18.06 14.04
N GLY A 130 -10.96 17.27 15.06
CA GLY A 130 -11.74 17.67 16.22
C GLY A 130 -11.00 18.61 17.17
N PRO A 131 -11.64 19.02 18.28
CA PRO A 131 -11.05 19.91 19.27
C PRO A 131 -9.73 19.36 19.81
N GLY A 132 -8.76 20.24 20.01
CA GLY A 132 -7.41 19.86 20.46
C GLY A 132 -6.56 19.17 19.38
N GLY A 133 -6.95 19.25 18.10
CA GLY A 133 -6.20 18.66 16.99
C GLY A 133 -6.39 17.15 16.84
N ARG A 134 -7.48 16.60 17.39
CA ARG A 134 -7.78 15.16 17.39
C ARG A 134 -8.30 14.71 16.01
N PRO A 135 -7.61 13.83 15.27
CA PRO A 135 -8.14 13.28 14.03
C PRO A 135 -9.22 12.24 14.31
N VAL A 136 -10.29 12.23 13.52
CA VAL A 136 -11.39 11.26 13.61
C VAL A 136 -11.81 10.85 12.20
N LEU A 137 -11.81 9.53 11.93
CA LEU A 137 -12.19 8.96 10.63
C LEU A 137 -13.71 8.75 10.59
N ILE A 138 -14.39 9.47 9.70
CA ILE A 138 -15.86 9.50 9.55
C ILE A 138 -16.33 8.74 8.30
N ASP A 139 -17.64 8.65 8.09
CA ASP A 139 -18.29 7.98 6.93
C ASP A 139 -18.09 6.45 6.83
N VAL A 140 -17.89 5.82 7.99
CA VAL A 140 -17.75 4.36 8.16
C VAL A 140 -18.98 3.53 7.75
N ILE A 141 -20.15 4.15 7.60
CA ILE A 141 -21.42 3.48 7.25
C ILE A 141 -21.65 3.38 5.73
N GLY A 142 -20.89 4.15 4.93
CA GLY A 142 -21.16 4.44 3.52
C GLY A 142 -20.96 3.30 2.51
N HIS A 143 -20.07 2.33 2.79
CA HIS A 143 -19.57 1.46 1.72
C HIS A 143 -19.94 -0.02 1.95
N GLY A 144 -21.00 -0.42 1.27
CA GLY A 144 -21.40 -1.81 1.06
C GLY A 144 -21.80 -1.97 -0.41
N GLY A 145 -20.81 -2.07 -1.30
CA GLY A 145 -21.02 -2.33 -2.73
C GLY A 145 -21.38 -1.11 -3.60
N ALA A 146 -20.58 -0.91 -4.66
CA ALA A 146 -20.89 -0.22 -5.93
C ALA A 146 -20.71 1.30 -6.10
N GLU A 147 -20.55 2.15 -5.08
CA GLU A 147 -20.20 3.56 -5.29
C GLU A 147 -18.76 3.86 -4.87
N ARG A 148 -17.95 4.27 -5.86
CA ARG A 148 -16.48 4.30 -5.83
C ARG A 148 -15.97 5.50 -5.03
N GLY A 149 -14.89 5.30 -4.29
CA GLY A 149 -14.26 6.31 -3.44
C GLY A 149 -13.85 7.58 -4.17
N HIS A 150 -13.50 8.61 -3.40
CA HIS A 150 -13.06 9.89 -3.94
C HIS A 150 -11.94 9.73 -4.99
N THR A 151 -12.10 10.37 -6.15
CA THR A 151 -11.15 10.27 -7.28
C THR A 151 -9.73 10.61 -6.82
N GLY A 152 -8.78 9.69 -7.06
CA GLY A 152 -7.37 9.83 -6.65
C GLY A 152 -6.96 9.13 -5.35
N TYR A 153 -7.92 8.60 -4.58
CA TYR A 153 -7.70 7.82 -3.35
C TYR A 153 -8.19 6.36 -3.45
N VAL A 154 -8.54 5.91 -4.66
CA VAL A 154 -8.84 4.50 -4.97
C VAL A 154 -7.57 3.80 -5.47
N PRO A 155 -7.18 2.65 -4.88
CA PRO A 155 -6.00 1.90 -5.31
C PRO A 155 -6.22 1.17 -6.66
N PRO A 156 -5.14 0.85 -7.39
CA PRO A 156 -5.23 0.37 -8.77
C PRO A 156 -5.95 -0.98 -8.93
N GLU A 157 -5.90 -1.86 -7.92
CA GLU A 157 -6.59 -3.15 -7.96
C GLU A 157 -8.12 -3.06 -7.81
N LEU A 158 -8.63 -1.88 -7.42
CA LEU A 158 -10.04 -1.67 -7.09
C LEU A 158 -10.90 -1.20 -8.25
N ASP A 159 -10.37 -1.18 -9.49
CA ASP A 159 -11.12 -0.74 -10.67
C ASP A 159 -12.45 -1.53 -10.88
N ASP A 160 -12.48 -2.82 -10.49
CA ASP A 160 -13.68 -3.69 -10.59
C ASP A 160 -13.91 -4.63 -9.35
N GLY A 161 -13.19 -4.45 -8.23
CA GLY A 161 -13.24 -5.34 -7.04
C GLY A 161 -13.95 -4.75 -5.80
N PRO A 162 -14.28 -5.55 -4.76
CA PRO A 162 -14.79 -5.04 -3.49
C PRO A 162 -13.66 -4.41 -2.64
N ALA A 163 -13.98 -3.39 -1.84
CA ALA A 163 -13.02 -2.78 -0.93
C ALA A 163 -12.42 -3.81 0.05
N THR A 164 -11.11 -3.73 0.28
CA THR A 164 -10.36 -4.65 1.14
C THR A 164 -9.56 -3.90 2.21
N ALA A 165 -9.12 -4.60 3.26
CA ALA A 165 -8.27 -4.00 4.29
C ALA A 165 -6.96 -3.38 3.72
N PRO A 166 -6.24 -4.04 2.78
CA PRO A 166 -5.09 -3.43 2.11
C PRO A 166 -5.44 -2.21 1.25
N ALA A 167 -6.66 -2.12 0.73
CA ALA A 167 -7.11 -0.95 -0.01
C ALA A 167 -7.23 0.28 0.91
N ASP A 168 -7.80 0.13 2.11
CA ASP A 168 -7.87 1.22 3.09
C ASP A 168 -6.47 1.75 3.46
N VAL A 169 -5.49 0.84 3.57
CA VAL A 169 -4.09 1.20 3.88
C VAL A 169 -3.48 2.03 2.74
N TRP A 170 -3.72 1.64 1.49
CA TRP A 170 -3.27 2.43 0.33
C TRP A 170 -3.93 3.81 0.29
N SER A 171 -5.25 3.86 0.49
CA SER A 171 -6.02 5.11 0.52
C SER A 171 -5.54 6.05 1.64
N LEU A 172 -5.19 5.50 2.82
CA LEU A 172 -4.54 6.25 3.88
C LEU A 172 -3.13 6.72 3.48
N GLY A 173 -2.30 5.86 2.89
CA GLY A 173 -0.97 6.22 2.39
C GLY A 173 -1.02 7.40 1.41
N ARG A 174 -1.98 7.38 0.48
CA ARG A 174 -2.22 8.50 -0.46
C ARG A 174 -2.69 9.76 0.24
N THR A 175 -3.57 9.63 1.21
CA THR A 175 -4.06 10.74 2.04
C THR A 175 -2.92 11.42 2.78
N LEU A 176 -2.00 10.64 3.35
CA LEU A 176 -0.83 11.15 4.08
C LEU A 176 0.20 11.79 3.14
N ALA A 177 0.53 11.13 2.03
CA ALA A 177 1.42 11.66 1.00
C ALA A 177 0.91 13.00 0.43
N TRP A 178 -0.40 13.12 0.21
CA TRP A 178 -1.01 14.38 -0.19
C TRP A 178 -0.91 15.44 0.91
N ALA A 179 -1.24 15.08 2.15
CA ALA A 179 -1.27 16.03 3.26
C ALA A 179 0.13 16.57 3.63
N SER A 180 1.20 15.81 3.37
CA SER A 180 2.57 16.23 3.61
C SER A 180 3.17 17.16 2.56
N GLY A 181 2.53 17.29 1.38
CA GLY A 181 3.16 17.95 0.23
C GLY A 181 4.43 17.19 -0.20
N ASP A 182 5.52 17.92 -0.45
CA ASP A 182 6.78 17.37 -0.96
C ASP A 182 7.77 16.92 0.14
N ASP A 183 7.30 16.60 1.35
CA ASP A 183 8.17 16.13 2.44
C ASP A 183 8.74 14.73 2.11
N PRO A 184 10.06 14.60 1.83
CA PRO A 184 10.64 13.35 1.35
C PRO A 184 10.66 12.26 2.43
N ALA A 185 10.74 12.63 3.71
CA ALA A 185 10.75 11.65 4.80
C ALA A 185 9.37 11.00 4.92
N VAL A 186 8.30 11.80 4.85
CA VAL A 186 6.93 11.27 4.85
C VAL A 186 6.69 10.40 3.63
N LEU A 187 7.07 10.88 2.43
CA LEU A 187 6.86 10.14 1.18
C LEU A 187 7.59 8.79 1.17
N SER A 188 8.82 8.73 1.70
CA SER A 188 9.52 7.45 1.89
C SER A 188 8.78 6.54 2.88
N ALA A 189 8.42 7.07 4.05
CA ALA A 189 7.82 6.29 5.13
C ALA A 189 6.45 5.69 4.76
N VAL A 190 5.64 6.39 3.96
CA VAL A 190 4.33 5.88 3.50
C VAL A 190 4.42 5.02 2.24
N GLY A 191 5.59 4.95 1.58
CA GLY A 191 5.76 4.31 0.28
C GLY A 191 5.32 2.85 0.23
N SER A 192 5.58 2.09 1.28
CA SER A 192 5.13 0.69 1.42
C SER A 192 3.61 0.51 1.46
N ALA A 193 2.86 1.51 1.95
CA ALA A 193 1.39 1.48 1.87
C ALA A 193 0.89 1.67 0.44
N LEU A 194 1.72 2.24 -0.44
CA LEU A 194 1.41 2.53 -1.83
C LEU A 194 1.84 1.43 -2.81
N ALA A 195 2.25 0.26 -2.31
CA ALA A 195 2.64 -0.86 -3.16
C ALA A 195 1.51 -1.27 -4.13
N ASP A 196 1.87 -1.58 -5.37
CA ASP A 196 0.91 -1.98 -6.40
C ASP A 196 0.22 -3.29 -6.05
N ASP A 197 0.95 -4.28 -5.51
CA ASP A 197 0.37 -5.52 -4.99
C ASP A 197 -0.19 -5.27 -3.58
N PRO A 198 -1.49 -5.51 -3.34
CA PRO A 198 -2.11 -5.36 -2.02
C PRO A 198 -1.46 -6.21 -0.93
N ARG A 199 -0.79 -7.31 -1.29
CA ARG A 199 -0.15 -8.23 -0.34
C ARG A 199 1.17 -7.71 0.22
N ASP A 200 1.79 -6.76 -0.48
CA ASP A 200 3.05 -6.13 -0.06
C ASP A 200 2.80 -4.95 0.88
N ARG A 201 1.53 -4.55 1.06
CA ARG A 201 1.15 -3.46 1.95
C ARG A 201 1.14 -3.94 3.41
N PRO A 202 1.54 -3.10 4.37
CA PRO A 202 1.42 -3.43 5.78
C PRO A 202 -0.03 -3.61 6.18
N THR A 203 -0.28 -4.32 7.29
CA THR A 203 -1.58 -4.25 7.94
C THR A 203 -1.79 -2.84 8.51
N ALA A 204 -3.04 -2.40 8.71
CA ALA A 204 -3.30 -1.10 9.34
C ALA A 204 -2.67 -0.98 10.74
N ARG A 205 -2.57 -2.10 11.48
CA ARG A 205 -1.89 -2.16 12.78
C ARG A 205 -0.39 -1.91 12.63
N ASP A 206 0.28 -2.60 11.72
CA ASP A 206 1.72 -2.41 11.49
C ASP A 206 1.99 -1.00 10.98
N PHE A 207 1.14 -0.51 10.07
CA PHE A 207 1.24 0.83 9.52
C PHE A 207 1.10 1.92 10.60
N ALA A 208 0.24 1.72 11.61
CA ALA A 208 0.15 2.64 12.74
C ALA A 208 1.47 2.73 13.54
N THR A 209 2.21 1.62 13.67
CA THR A 209 3.51 1.61 14.35
C THR A 209 4.61 2.30 13.56
N TRP A 210 4.50 2.36 12.22
CA TRP A 210 5.53 2.97 11.38
C TRP A 210 5.52 4.49 11.41
N ALA A 211 4.41 5.11 11.80
CA ALA A 211 4.34 6.56 11.97
C ALA A 211 5.39 7.10 12.97
N PHE A 212 5.83 6.28 13.94
CA PHE A 212 6.89 6.66 14.88
C PHE A 212 8.26 6.88 14.21
N LEU A 213 8.48 6.31 13.02
CA LEU A 213 9.73 6.49 12.26
C LEU A 213 9.93 7.95 11.82
N LEU A 214 8.85 8.71 11.68
CA LEU A 214 8.89 10.15 11.37
C LEU A 214 9.08 11.02 12.63
N GLY A 215 9.18 10.41 13.81
CA GLY A 215 9.38 11.09 15.09
C GLY A 215 8.10 11.27 15.91
N ARG A 216 8.11 12.28 16.79
CA ARG A 216 7.00 12.53 17.71
C ARG A 216 5.84 13.24 17.01
N GLY A 217 4.62 12.79 17.29
CA GLY A 217 3.41 13.49 16.88
C GLY A 217 3.34 14.88 17.49
N ALA A 218 2.90 15.84 16.68
CA ALA A 218 2.57 17.20 17.09
C ALA A 218 1.05 17.42 17.00
N PRO A 219 0.43 18.21 17.89
CA PRO A 219 -0.98 18.56 17.75
C PRO A 219 -1.26 19.19 16.39
N VAL A 220 -2.34 18.79 15.74
CA VAL A 220 -2.76 19.39 14.47
C VAL A 220 -3.31 20.78 14.76
N GLU A 221 -2.61 21.82 14.30
CA GLU A 221 -3.00 23.20 14.57
C GLU A 221 -4.15 23.65 13.67
N LEU A 222 -5.24 24.08 14.30
CA LEU A 222 -6.41 24.61 13.61
C LEU A 222 -6.23 26.11 13.30
N PRO A 223 -6.35 26.53 12.03
CA PRO A 223 -6.38 27.94 11.66
C PRO A 223 -7.58 28.66 12.29
N SER A 224 -7.53 29.98 12.27
CA SER A 224 -8.66 30.82 12.72
C SER A 224 -9.95 30.46 11.98
N ALA A 225 -11.10 30.62 12.65
CA ALA A 225 -12.41 30.33 12.07
C ALA A 225 -12.67 31.08 10.73
N PRO A 226 -12.28 32.36 10.55
CA PRO A 226 -12.36 33.02 9.24
C PRO A 226 -11.53 32.34 8.14
N THR A 227 -10.33 31.87 8.47
CA THR A 227 -9.45 31.17 7.52
C THR A 227 -10.07 29.84 7.07
N LEU A 228 -10.63 29.08 8.01
CA LEU A 228 -11.32 27.82 7.72
C LEU A 228 -12.59 28.05 6.90
N ALA A 229 -13.40 29.06 7.23
CA ALA A 229 -14.59 29.42 6.45
C ALA A 229 -14.23 29.78 4.99
N GLY A 230 -13.17 30.57 4.79
CA GLY A 230 -12.67 30.90 3.45
C GLY A 230 -12.12 29.69 2.68
N ALA A 231 -11.47 28.74 3.37
CA ALA A 231 -11.02 27.49 2.75
C ALA A 231 -12.19 26.57 2.38
N GLN A 232 -13.21 26.48 3.23
CA GLN A 232 -14.40 25.67 2.99
C GLN A 232 -15.23 26.20 1.81
N LEU A 233 -15.35 27.53 1.69
CA LEU A 233 -15.96 28.15 0.51
C LEU A 233 -15.17 27.83 -0.77
N ARG A 234 -13.84 27.88 -0.73
CA ARG A 234 -12.99 27.53 -1.89
C ARG A 234 -13.11 26.05 -2.28
N ALA A 235 -13.15 25.15 -1.29
CA ALA A 235 -13.34 23.72 -1.50
C ALA A 235 -14.73 23.41 -2.08
N ALA A 236 -15.78 24.10 -1.62
CA ALA A 236 -17.13 24.00 -2.19
C ALA A 236 -17.28 24.67 -3.57
N SER A 237 -16.39 25.60 -3.91
CA SER A 237 -16.36 26.32 -5.20
C SER A 237 -15.47 25.63 -6.25
N ALA A 238 -14.68 24.62 -5.86
CA ALA A 238 -14.00 23.76 -6.81
C ALA A 238 -15.10 22.91 -7.48
N PRO A 239 -15.35 23.08 -8.79
CA PRO A 239 -16.36 22.29 -9.45
C PRO A 239 -15.97 20.82 -9.27
N THR A 240 -16.88 20.01 -8.71
CA THR A 240 -16.88 18.58 -8.95
C THR A 240 -17.04 18.42 -10.45
N VAL A 241 -15.92 18.41 -11.18
CA VAL A 241 -15.92 18.06 -12.58
C VAL A 241 -16.29 16.59 -12.59
N LEU A 242 -17.57 16.31 -12.85
CA LEU A 242 -17.99 15.05 -13.44
C LEU A 242 -17.18 14.92 -14.73
N ALA A 243 -16.00 14.29 -14.61
CA ALA A 243 -15.23 13.92 -15.78
C ALA A 243 -16.14 12.98 -16.58
N PRO A 244 -16.53 13.35 -17.81
CA PRO A 244 -17.33 12.45 -18.63
C PRO A 244 -16.52 11.17 -18.81
N HIS A 245 -17.13 10.02 -18.53
CA HIS A 245 -16.57 8.71 -18.83
C HIS A 245 -16.05 8.71 -20.27
N ARG A 246 -14.72 8.88 -20.45
CA ARG A 246 -14.08 8.53 -21.70
C ARG A 246 -14.07 7.01 -21.75
N ARG A 247 -15.10 6.43 -22.38
CA ARG A 247 -14.99 5.08 -22.94
C ARG A 247 -13.75 5.07 -23.82
N VAL A 248 -12.67 4.46 -23.33
CA VAL A 248 -11.53 4.10 -24.17
C VAL A 248 -12.05 2.99 -25.07
N THR A 249 -12.65 3.38 -26.21
CA THR A 249 -12.83 2.45 -27.32
C THR A 249 -11.46 2.26 -27.91
N THR A 250 -10.86 1.10 -27.67
CA THR A 250 -9.65 0.66 -28.35
C THR A 250 -9.96 0.61 -29.84
N ARG A 251 -9.68 1.70 -30.56
CA ARG A 251 -9.68 1.70 -32.02
C ARG A 251 -8.45 0.90 -32.45
N VAL A 252 -8.69 -0.36 -32.80
CA VAL A 252 -7.77 -1.16 -33.62
C VAL A 252 -7.57 -0.40 -34.93
N VAL A 253 -6.43 0.27 -35.07
CA VAL A 253 -6.01 0.78 -36.38
C VAL A 253 -5.42 -0.40 -37.13
N ALA A 254 -6.26 -1.01 -37.96
CA ALA A 254 -5.81 -1.92 -39.00
C ALA A 254 -4.99 -1.12 -40.02
N VAL A 255 -3.68 -1.39 -40.10
CA VAL A 255 -2.86 -1.00 -41.25
C VAL A 255 -2.70 -2.25 -42.11
N ALA A 256 -3.41 -2.26 -43.24
CA ALA A 256 -3.28 -3.25 -44.31
C ALA A 256 -2.66 -2.59 -45.55
N GLY A 257 -1.77 -3.34 -46.21
CA GLY A 257 -1.22 -3.08 -47.55
C GLY A 257 0.20 -2.49 -47.50
N VAL A 258 1.22 -3.02 -48.18
CA VAL A 258 1.23 -3.66 -49.52
C VAL A 258 2.39 -4.67 -49.63
N ALA A 259 2.13 -5.74 -50.39
CA ALA A 259 2.98 -6.88 -50.72
C ALA A 259 4.16 -6.56 -51.68
N VAL A 260 5.21 -7.40 -51.69
CA VAL A 260 5.81 -8.00 -52.92
C VAL A 260 6.53 -9.31 -52.56
N LEU A 261 6.26 -10.35 -53.38
CA LEU A 261 6.83 -11.70 -53.44
C LEU A 261 8.31 -11.71 -53.92
N VAL A 262 9.07 -12.75 -53.56
CA VAL A 262 9.71 -13.72 -54.50
C VAL A 262 10.57 -14.74 -53.72
N ALA A 263 10.39 -16.01 -54.10
CA ALA A 263 11.06 -17.21 -53.63
C ALA A 263 12.52 -17.35 -54.11
N ALA A 264 13.34 -18.13 -53.39
CA ALA A 264 14.15 -19.22 -53.96
C ALA A 264 14.91 -19.99 -52.87
N ALA A 265 14.81 -21.32 -52.96
CA ALA A 265 15.57 -22.32 -52.22
C ALA A 265 16.95 -22.55 -52.86
N VAL A 266 17.99 -22.85 -52.06
CA VAL A 266 19.14 -23.69 -52.47
C VAL A 266 19.66 -24.49 -51.27
N MET A 267 20.09 -25.71 -51.60
CA MET A 267 20.41 -26.88 -50.81
C MET A 267 21.74 -26.85 -50.02
N ALA A 268 21.86 -27.90 -49.21
CA ALA A 268 22.94 -28.34 -48.35
C ALA A 268 24.31 -28.69 -49.00
N LEU A 269 25.26 -28.97 -48.09
CA LEU A 269 26.47 -29.81 -48.14
C LEU A 269 27.82 -29.10 -48.38
N ALA A 270 28.68 -29.11 -47.35
CA ALA A 270 29.93 -29.87 -47.33
C ALA A 270 30.80 -29.57 -46.07
N SER A 271 31.17 -30.61 -45.34
CA SER A 271 32.48 -30.77 -44.68
C SER A 271 33.34 -31.68 -45.60
N PRO A 272 34.65 -31.98 -45.41
CA PRO A 272 35.43 -31.99 -44.15
C PRO A 272 36.97 -31.67 -44.26
N VAL A 273 37.69 -31.92 -43.15
CA VAL A 273 39.07 -32.46 -43.02
C VAL A 273 40.16 -31.56 -42.40
N ALA A 274 40.45 -31.87 -41.13
CA ALA A 274 41.72 -32.17 -40.42
C ALA A 274 43.03 -31.39 -40.65
N GLY A 275 43.71 -31.07 -39.53
CA GLY A 275 45.17 -31.19 -39.41
C GLY A 275 45.92 -30.28 -38.41
N ALA A 276 46.46 -30.90 -37.35
CA ALA A 276 47.77 -30.64 -36.71
C ALA A 276 47.97 -29.64 -35.54
N ARG A 277 48.15 -30.24 -34.34
CA ARG A 277 49.27 -30.15 -33.36
C ARG A 277 49.60 -28.86 -32.58
N ASP A 278 49.38 -28.99 -31.26
CA ASP A 278 50.19 -28.65 -30.08
C ASP A 278 50.94 -27.30 -30.01
N ALA A 279 50.39 -26.40 -29.20
CA ALA A 279 51.16 -25.56 -28.28
C ALA A 279 50.37 -25.39 -26.97
N SER A 280 50.96 -25.82 -25.86
CA SER A 280 50.44 -25.77 -24.50
C SER A 280 50.10 -24.34 -24.05
N ALA A 281 48.84 -24.13 -23.68
CA ALA A 281 48.31 -22.91 -23.05
C ALA A 281 47.75 -23.28 -21.64
N PRO A 282 47.71 -22.32 -20.68
CA PRO A 282 47.50 -22.57 -19.25
C PRO A 282 46.12 -23.16 -18.94
N PRO A 283 45.90 -23.78 -17.76
CA PRO A 283 44.66 -24.51 -17.48
C PRO A 283 43.44 -23.60 -17.67
N THR A 284 42.62 -23.96 -18.65
CA THR A 284 41.28 -23.42 -18.84
C THR A 284 40.47 -23.66 -17.57
N PRO A 285 39.69 -22.68 -17.08
CA PRO A 285 38.75 -22.94 -15.99
C PRO A 285 37.81 -24.07 -16.42
N ARG A 286 37.66 -25.06 -15.55
CA ARG A 286 36.73 -26.16 -15.71
C ARG A 286 35.32 -25.61 -15.97
N GLY A 287 34.68 -26.12 -17.02
CA GLY A 287 33.25 -26.39 -17.01
C GLY A 287 32.34 -25.36 -17.69
N LEU A 288 32.30 -25.37 -19.02
CA LEU A 288 31.05 -25.13 -19.78
C LEU A 288 30.21 -26.44 -19.88
N GLU A 289 30.38 -27.33 -18.92
CA GLU A 289 29.64 -28.58 -18.71
C GLU A 289 28.95 -28.53 -17.33
N GLY A 290 28.07 -27.54 -17.11
CA GLY A 290 27.36 -27.38 -15.82
C GLY A 290 25.83 -27.27 -15.93
N TRP A 291 25.29 -27.18 -17.15
CA TRP A 291 23.88 -26.85 -17.37
C TRP A 291 22.91 -27.97 -16.96
N SER A 292 23.40 -29.19 -16.72
CA SER A 292 22.56 -30.38 -16.52
C SER A 292 22.37 -30.81 -15.06
N THR A 293 23.05 -30.20 -14.07
CA THR A 293 23.18 -30.80 -12.73
C THR A 293 22.68 -29.99 -11.53
N LEU A 294 22.11 -28.78 -11.70
CA LEU A 294 21.60 -27.98 -10.56
C LEU A 294 20.36 -28.59 -9.88
N THR A 295 20.55 -29.53 -8.97
CA THR A 295 19.46 -30.15 -8.18
C THR A 295 18.70 -29.10 -7.34
N GLU A 296 17.50 -29.43 -6.85
CA GLU A 296 16.78 -28.57 -5.89
C GLU A 296 17.63 -28.19 -4.67
N ALA A 297 18.48 -29.12 -4.20
CA ALA A 297 19.43 -28.87 -3.12
C ALA A 297 20.50 -27.83 -3.50
N SER A 298 21.04 -27.91 -4.72
CA SER A 298 22.01 -26.93 -5.23
C SER A 298 21.38 -25.55 -5.44
N ALA A 299 20.09 -25.50 -5.80
CA ALA A 299 19.36 -24.25 -5.92
C ALA A 299 19.07 -23.59 -4.58
N ALA A 300 18.68 -24.36 -3.57
CA ALA A 300 18.54 -23.86 -2.21
C ALA A 300 19.85 -23.24 -1.71
N GLU A 301 20.98 -23.87 -2.00
CA GLU A 301 22.30 -23.37 -1.67
C GLU A 301 22.62 -22.05 -2.40
N VAL A 302 22.39 -21.98 -3.71
CA VAL A 302 22.62 -20.75 -4.49
C VAL A 302 21.74 -19.59 -4.01
N VAL A 303 20.45 -19.83 -3.83
CA VAL A 303 19.51 -18.82 -3.30
C VAL A 303 19.95 -18.39 -1.91
N GLY A 304 20.30 -19.33 -1.03
CA GLY A 304 20.76 -19.04 0.32
C GLY A 304 22.00 -18.14 0.32
N GLN A 305 22.99 -18.44 -0.52
CA GLN A 305 24.19 -17.60 -0.67
C GLN A 305 23.87 -16.20 -1.20
N LEU A 306 22.90 -16.06 -2.12
CA LEU A 306 22.49 -14.76 -2.65
C LEU A 306 21.75 -13.93 -1.61
N LEU A 307 20.85 -14.54 -0.83
CA LEU A 307 20.16 -13.87 0.27
C LEU A 307 21.13 -13.45 1.37
N GLU A 308 22.10 -14.30 1.73
CA GLU A 308 23.12 -13.96 2.72
C GLU A 308 23.99 -12.78 2.26
N ARG A 309 24.41 -12.76 0.99
CA ARG A 309 25.15 -11.62 0.41
C ARG A 309 24.33 -10.34 0.40
N ARG A 310 23.04 -10.43 0.08
CA ARG A 310 22.11 -9.30 0.11
C ARG A 310 21.98 -8.73 1.52
N ASP A 311 21.73 -9.60 2.49
CA ASP A 311 21.56 -9.21 3.89
C ASP A 311 22.86 -8.60 4.45
N GLN A 312 24.03 -9.15 4.06
CA GLN A 312 25.33 -8.58 4.41
C GLN A 312 25.55 -7.21 3.76
N ALA A 313 25.19 -7.04 2.48
CA ALA A 313 25.28 -5.73 1.80
C ALA A 313 24.43 -4.66 2.51
N LEU A 314 23.23 -5.03 2.99
CA LEU A 314 22.38 -4.15 3.78
C LEU A 314 22.97 -3.86 5.16
N ALA A 315 23.50 -4.87 5.86
CA ALA A 315 24.16 -4.70 7.16
C ALA A 315 25.39 -3.79 7.07
N ASP A 316 26.21 -3.96 6.03
CA ASP A 316 27.42 -3.18 5.78
C ASP A 316 27.14 -1.81 5.14
N ARG A 317 25.92 -1.59 4.65
CA ARG A 317 25.51 -0.40 3.89
C ARG A 317 26.35 -0.23 2.61
N ASP A 318 26.68 -1.34 1.96
CA ASP A 318 27.50 -1.39 0.75
C ASP A 318 26.64 -1.67 -0.49
N ALA A 319 26.25 -0.61 -1.20
CA ALA A 319 25.48 -0.73 -2.43
C ALA A 319 26.26 -1.42 -3.57
N ALA A 320 27.59 -1.36 -3.58
CA ALA A 320 28.39 -2.02 -4.61
C ALA A 320 28.38 -3.54 -4.45
N ALA A 321 28.25 -4.05 -3.23
CA ALA A 321 28.13 -5.49 -2.96
C ALA A 321 26.88 -6.11 -3.61
N LEU A 322 25.86 -5.32 -3.94
CA LEU A 322 24.65 -5.77 -4.65
C LEU A 322 24.94 -6.22 -6.09
N ASP A 323 26.09 -5.86 -6.68
CA ASP A 323 26.56 -6.41 -7.97
C ASP A 323 26.77 -7.93 -7.92
N GLY A 324 27.02 -8.48 -6.73
CA GLY A 324 27.15 -9.91 -6.50
C GLY A 324 25.83 -10.63 -6.26
N VAL A 325 24.70 -9.89 -6.22
CA VAL A 325 23.38 -10.39 -5.83
C VAL A 325 22.39 -10.27 -7.00
N TYR A 326 22.31 -9.10 -7.63
CA TYR A 326 21.30 -8.77 -8.62
C TYR A 326 21.89 -8.51 -10.00
N VAL A 327 21.13 -8.87 -11.04
CA VAL A 327 21.38 -8.38 -12.39
C VAL A 327 21.14 -6.86 -12.44
N THR A 328 21.88 -6.16 -13.28
CA THR A 328 21.73 -4.71 -13.47
C THR A 328 20.32 -4.36 -13.99
N GLY A 329 19.69 -3.34 -13.38
CA GLY A 329 18.38 -2.82 -13.83
C GLY A 329 17.15 -3.55 -13.31
N VAL A 330 17.32 -4.48 -12.36
CA VAL A 330 16.21 -5.18 -11.68
C VAL A 330 15.62 -4.28 -10.59
N ALA A 331 14.29 -4.24 -10.49
CA ALA A 331 13.58 -3.36 -9.54
C ALA A 331 13.96 -3.62 -8.06
N ASP A 332 14.15 -4.88 -7.67
CA ASP A 332 14.63 -5.26 -6.33
C ASP A 332 16.00 -4.67 -5.99
N ARG A 333 16.91 -4.61 -6.98
CA ARG A 333 18.21 -3.99 -6.79
C ARG A 333 18.06 -2.50 -6.48
N THR A 334 17.25 -1.79 -7.26
CA THR A 334 16.99 -0.36 -7.04
C THR A 334 16.40 -0.12 -5.65
N ARG A 335 15.48 -0.98 -5.20
CA ARG A 335 14.90 -0.89 -3.85
C ARG A 335 15.95 -1.03 -2.75
N ASP A 336 16.85 -1.99 -2.87
CA ASP A 336 17.93 -2.18 -1.88
C ASP A 336 18.98 -1.07 -1.94
N GLU A 337 19.33 -0.58 -3.13
CA GLU A 337 20.23 0.57 -3.30
C GLU A 337 19.66 1.85 -2.68
N ASP A 338 18.37 2.10 -2.85
CA ASP A 338 17.68 3.24 -2.25
C ASP A 338 17.60 3.11 -0.73
N LEU A 339 17.33 1.90 -0.22
CA LEU A 339 17.35 1.61 1.21
C LEU A 339 18.75 1.84 1.81
N ILE A 340 19.82 1.33 1.17
CA ILE A 340 21.20 1.57 1.61
C ILE A 340 21.52 3.07 1.61
N ARG A 341 21.08 3.80 0.58
CA ARG A 341 21.29 5.26 0.50
C ARG A 341 20.60 5.98 1.65
N GLU A 342 19.37 5.60 1.99
CA GLU A 342 18.65 6.12 3.16
C GLU A 342 19.37 5.76 4.46
N MET A 343 19.85 4.52 4.58
CA MET A 343 20.58 4.05 5.76
C MET A 343 21.86 4.84 6.01
N VAL A 344 22.61 5.13 4.95
CA VAL A 344 23.81 5.98 5.02
C VAL A 344 23.45 7.43 5.35
N ALA A 345 22.41 7.98 4.72
CA ALA A 345 22.00 9.36 4.93
C ALA A 345 21.49 9.64 6.35
N THR A 346 20.89 8.64 6.99
CA THR A 346 20.30 8.74 8.33
C THR A 346 21.19 8.17 9.43
N ASP A 347 22.30 7.50 9.09
CA ASP A 347 23.09 6.66 10.00
C ASP A 347 22.26 5.55 10.67
N LEU A 348 21.29 5.01 9.93
CA LEU A 348 20.53 3.82 10.32
C LEU A 348 21.40 2.57 10.14
N VAL A 349 21.52 1.77 11.19
CA VAL A 349 22.27 0.50 11.19
C VAL A 349 21.32 -0.65 11.49
N PHE A 350 21.48 -1.75 10.77
CA PHE A 350 20.79 -3.00 11.04
C PHE A 350 21.71 -3.97 11.77
N GLU A 351 21.27 -4.49 12.91
CA GLU A 351 22.02 -5.48 13.69
C GLU A 351 21.20 -6.79 13.78
N GLY A 352 21.79 -7.90 13.33
CA GLY A 352 21.11 -9.20 13.28
C GLY A 352 20.08 -9.33 12.14
N TYR A 353 20.15 -8.45 11.13
CA TYR A 353 19.31 -8.55 9.94
C TYR A 353 19.69 -9.78 9.11
N GLY A 354 18.69 -10.58 8.78
CA GLY A 354 18.88 -11.80 8.01
C GLY A 354 17.55 -12.39 7.56
N THR A 355 17.59 -13.08 6.44
CA THR A 355 16.46 -13.71 5.78
C THR A 355 16.62 -15.23 5.83
N ALA A 356 15.63 -15.91 6.40
CA ALA A 356 15.60 -17.37 6.45
C ALA A 356 14.72 -17.94 5.33
N ILE A 357 15.17 -19.02 4.70
CA ILE A 357 14.35 -19.85 3.82
C ILE A 357 13.72 -20.94 4.69
N GLU A 358 12.41 -20.87 4.92
CA GLU A 358 11.66 -21.87 5.68
C GLU A 358 11.36 -23.10 4.82
N GLN A 359 11.06 -22.88 3.53
CA GLN A 359 10.78 -23.95 2.59
C GLN A 359 11.18 -23.58 1.16
N LEU A 360 11.69 -24.54 0.40
CA LEU A 360 11.79 -24.49 -1.07
C LEU A 360 10.76 -25.49 -1.61
N SER A 361 9.81 -25.02 -2.41
CA SER A 361 8.64 -25.84 -2.81
C SER A 361 8.59 -26.21 -4.29
N ALA A 362 9.22 -25.41 -5.16
CA ALA A 362 9.26 -25.73 -6.58
C ALA A 362 10.48 -25.10 -7.25
N VAL A 363 10.97 -25.81 -8.25
CA VAL A 363 12.08 -25.40 -9.08
C VAL A 363 11.68 -25.60 -10.53
N ALA A 364 11.46 -24.49 -11.25
CA ALA A 364 11.18 -24.53 -12.68
C ALA A 364 12.44 -24.15 -13.46
N ARG A 365 12.73 -24.91 -14.51
CA ARG A 365 13.86 -24.63 -15.41
C ARG A 365 13.35 -24.21 -16.77
N SER A 366 13.85 -23.08 -17.26
CA SER A 366 13.72 -22.65 -18.63
C SER A 366 15.10 -22.30 -19.18
N ARG A 367 15.28 -22.22 -20.50
CA ARG A 367 16.60 -22.07 -21.15
C ARG A 367 17.43 -20.92 -20.55
N GLY A 368 18.39 -21.26 -19.69
CA GLY A 368 19.32 -20.31 -19.05
C GLY A 368 18.78 -19.57 -17.82
N THR A 369 17.55 -19.84 -17.40
CA THR A 369 16.90 -19.22 -16.24
C THR A 369 16.29 -20.25 -15.32
N PHE A 370 16.41 -19.99 -14.02
CA PHE A 370 15.99 -20.87 -12.96
C PHE A 370 14.98 -20.13 -12.08
N THR A 371 13.79 -20.68 -11.87
CA THR A 371 12.81 -20.09 -10.95
C THR A 371 12.73 -20.95 -9.68
N ALA A 372 13.06 -20.36 -8.53
CA ALA A 372 12.91 -20.97 -7.21
C ALA A 372 11.67 -20.43 -6.51
N ARG A 373 10.76 -21.30 -6.08
CA ARG A 373 9.66 -20.92 -5.19
C ARG A 373 10.03 -21.17 -3.74
N LEU A 374 10.13 -20.10 -2.97
CA LEU A 374 10.62 -20.08 -1.60
C LEU A 374 9.53 -19.58 -0.66
N GLU A 375 9.41 -20.16 0.52
CA GLU A 375 8.85 -19.48 1.68
C GLU A 375 9.98 -18.85 2.47
N VAL A 376 10.03 -17.52 2.49
CA VAL A 376 11.08 -16.76 3.15
C VAL A 376 10.51 -16.00 4.33
N ARG A 377 11.34 -15.83 5.36
CA ARG A 377 11.01 -15.09 6.57
C ARG A 377 12.13 -14.13 6.91
N GLN A 378 11.80 -12.85 7.01
CA GLN A 378 12.71 -11.88 7.63
C GLN A 378 12.83 -12.19 9.13
N LEU A 379 14.04 -12.41 9.60
CA LEU A 379 14.33 -12.66 11.01
C LEU A 379 14.16 -11.39 11.86
N ALA A 380 13.99 -11.60 13.15
CA ALA A 380 14.00 -10.50 14.11
C ALA A 380 15.36 -9.82 14.08
N HIS A 381 15.37 -8.49 14.07
CA HIS A 381 16.60 -7.70 13.99
C HIS A 381 16.43 -6.38 14.75
N ARG A 382 17.55 -5.71 15.01
CA ARG A 382 17.56 -4.38 15.62
C ARG A 382 17.86 -3.33 14.57
N ARG A 383 17.16 -2.20 14.67
CA ARG A 383 17.42 -0.99 13.89
C ARG A 383 17.94 0.07 14.84
N ILE A 384 19.12 0.61 14.55
CA ILE A 384 19.81 1.57 15.39
C ILE A 384 19.90 2.88 14.63
N LEU A 385 19.31 3.96 15.16
CA LEU A 385 19.31 5.28 14.55
C LEU A 385 19.63 6.32 15.62
N GLY A 386 20.75 7.05 15.47
CA GLY A 386 21.15 8.07 16.45
C GLY A 386 21.32 7.55 17.89
N GLY A 387 21.64 6.25 18.05
CA GLY A 387 21.77 5.58 19.35
C GLY A 387 20.47 5.03 19.94
N GLU A 388 19.31 5.29 19.32
CA GLU A 388 18.03 4.65 19.66
C GLU A 388 17.95 3.27 19.02
N ILE A 389 17.59 2.25 19.81
CA ILE A 389 17.50 0.85 19.37
C ILE A 389 16.02 0.47 19.29
N VAL A 390 15.57 0.07 18.10
CA VAL A 390 14.23 -0.47 17.86
C VAL A 390 14.35 -1.95 17.52
N GLU A 391 13.67 -2.80 18.29
CA GLU A 391 13.54 -4.22 17.99
C GLU A 391 12.43 -4.46 16.97
N ILE A 392 12.79 -5.06 15.84
CA ILE A 392 11.86 -5.47 14.80
C ILE A 392 11.59 -6.97 14.96
N PRO A 393 10.33 -7.38 15.24
CA PRO A 393 10.00 -8.79 15.35
C PRO A 393 10.16 -9.50 14.01
N ALA A 394 10.42 -10.81 14.05
CA ALA A 394 10.44 -11.62 12.84
C ALA A 394 9.09 -11.53 12.12
N GLN A 395 9.14 -11.40 10.79
CA GLN A 395 7.92 -11.35 9.98
C GLN A 395 7.33 -12.75 9.83
N ARG A 396 6.09 -12.84 9.33
CA ARG A 396 5.56 -14.14 8.90
C ARG A 396 6.26 -14.59 7.63
N ALA A 397 6.46 -15.90 7.51
CA ALA A 397 6.94 -16.47 6.26
C ALA A 397 5.97 -16.13 5.13
N HIS A 398 6.51 -15.73 3.98
CA HIS A 398 5.73 -15.42 2.79
C HIS A 398 6.39 -16.03 1.56
N CYS A 399 5.58 -16.32 0.55
CA CYS A 399 6.02 -17.05 -0.63
C CYS A 399 6.52 -16.10 -1.72
N VAL A 400 7.72 -16.36 -2.24
CA VAL A 400 8.32 -15.65 -3.37
C VAL A 400 8.81 -16.62 -4.45
N ASP A 401 8.61 -16.26 -5.71
CA ASP A 401 9.23 -16.85 -6.89
C ASP A 401 10.45 -15.99 -7.27
N VAL A 402 11.65 -16.56 -7.19
CA VAL A 402 12.91 -15.89 -7.52
C VAL A 402 13.43 -16.45 -8.83
N ASP A 403 13.51 -15.60 -9.85
CA ASP A 403 14.17 -15.93 -11.12
C ASP A 403 15.65 -15.61 -11.01
N LEU A 404 16.48 -16.63 -11.21
CA LEU A 404 17.93 -16.56 -11.24
C LEU A 404 18.42 -16.72 -12.67
N THR A 405 19.43 -15.94 -13.02
CA THR A 405 20.19 -16.09 -14.26
C THR A 405 21.68 -16.15 -13.95
N GLU A 406 22.42 -16.85 -14.78
CA GLU A 406 23.88 -16.75 -14.77
C GLU A 406 24.26 -15.44 -15.46
N ASP A 407 25.00 -14.58 -14.76
CA ASP A 407 25.47 -13.31 -15.28
C ASP A 407 26.91 -13.10 -14.82
N GLY A 408 27.85 -13.13 -15.76
CA GLY A 408 29.29 -13.10 -15.46
C GLY A 408 29.75 -14.36 -14.69
N PRO A 409 30.47 -14.21 -13.55
CA PRO A 409 31.11 -15.34 -12.86
C PRO A 409 30.20 -16.14 -11.91
N GLY A 410 28.88 -15.90 -11.89
CA GLY A 410 27.97 -16.64 -11.01
C GLY A 410 26.48 -16.35 -11.22
N TRP A 411 25.66 -16.95 -10.37
CA TRP A 411 24.21 -16.75 -10.35
C TRP A 411 23.85 -15.40 -9.74
N ARG A 412 22.84 -14.74 -10.32
CA ARG A 412 22.26 -13.49 -9.82
C ARG A 412 20.74 -13.54 -9.90
N ILE A 413 20.09 -12.75 -9.06
CA ILE A 413 18.65 -12.53 -9.09
C ILE A 413 18.30 -11.62 -10.26
N ALA A 414 17.49 -12.13 -11.17
CA ALA A 414 16.95 -11.42 -12.33
C ALA A 414 15.55 -10.85 -12.08
N GLU A 415 14.75 -11.51 -11.22
CA GLU A 415 13.43 -11.05 -10.84
C GLU A 415 13.01 -11.68 -9.51
N VAL A 416 12.29 -10.94 -8.67
CA VAL A 416 11.59 -11.49 -7.50
C VAL A 416 10.11 -11.16 -7.66
N ARG A 417 9.26 -12.18 -7.55
CA ARG A 417 7.80 -12.05 -7.63
C ARG A 417 7.18 -12.70 -6.41
N THR A 418 6.08 -12.15 -5.90
CA THR A 418 5.29 -12.86 -4.89
C THR A 418 4.57 -14.04 -5.54
N CYS A 419 4.51 -15.19 -4.87
CA CYS A 419 3.85 -16.37 -5.42
C CYS A 419 2.37 -16.05 -5.71
N ARG A 420 1.87 -16.46 -6.88
CA ARG A 420 0.41 -16.54 -7.10
C ARG A 420 -0.09 -17.81 -6.40
N THR A 421 -1.11 -17.69 -5.55
CA THR A 421 -1.87 -18.87 -5.12
C THR A 421 -2.42 -19.57 -6.37
N PRO A 422 -2.33 -20.90 -6.46
CA PRO A 422 -2.87 -21.65 -7.59
C PRO A 422 -4.36 -21.42 -7.79
#